data_AF-A0AAU4NN03-F1
#
_entry.id   AF-A0AAU4NN03-F1
#
_cell.length_a   1.000
_cell.length_b   1.000
_cell.length_c   1.000
_cell.angle_alpha   90.00
_cell.angle_beta   90.00
_cell.angle_gamma   90.00
#
_symmetry.space_group_name_H-M   'P 1'
#
loop_
_entity.id
_entity.type
_entity.pdbx_description
1 polymer ?
#
loop_
_entity_poly.entity_id
_entity_poly.type
_entity_poly.pdbx_seq_one_letter_code
_entity_poly.pdbx_strand_id
1 'polypeptide(L)' 'MDWVARGKLFDPTPAKGICSRCPVRRECLDSALSVHETNGIWGGRSMGQRRAYYRAASW' A
#
# COMPACT_ATOMS: atom_id res chain seq x y z
N MET A 1 -22.94 10.95 -2.33
CA MET A 1 -21.63 10.26 -2.41
C MET A 1 -21.28 9.76 -1.01
N ASP A 2 -22.11 8.87 -0.47
CA ASP A 2 -21.99 8.39 0.92
C ASP A 2 -21.22 7.08 0.96
N TRP A 3 -19.89 7.20 1.10
CA TRP A 3 -19.03 6.04 1.33
C TRP A 3 -19.33 5.32 2.66
N VAL A 4 -20.08 5.96 3.58
CA VAL A 4 -20.46 5.45 4.89
C VAL A 4 -21.66 4.48 4.84
N ALA A 5 -22.52 4.57 3.82
CA ALA A 5 -23.80 3.84 3.81
C ALA A 5 -23.73 2.33 3.55
N ARG A 6 -22.55 1.77 3.24
CA ARG A 6 -22.38 0.35 2.83
C ARG A 6 -21.64 -0.55 3.80
N GLY A 7 -21.24 -0.07 4.98
CA GLY A 7 -20.52 -0.89 5.97
C GLY A 7 -19.24 -1.57 5.43
N LYS A 8 -18.67 -1.06 4.33
CA LYS A 8 -17.51 -1.66 3.70
C LYS A 8 -16.25 -1.18 4.42
N LEU A 9 -15.65 -2.07 5.21
CA LEU A 9 -14.26 -1.94 5.63
C LEU A 9 -13.38 -1.71 4.39
N PHE A 10 -12.26 -1.01 4.57
CA PHE A 10 -11.33 -0.67 3.50
C PHE A 10 -10.95 -1.90 2.66
N ASP A 11 -11.36 -1.93 1.39
CA ASP A 11 -11.06 -2.98 0.42
C ASP A 11 -9.86 -2.53 -0.44
N PRO A 12 -8.68 -3.16 -0.31
CA PRO A 12 -7.48 -2.76 -1.04
C PRO A 12 -7.46 -3.23 -2.50
N THR A 13 -8.41 -4.06 -2.93
CA THR A 13 -8.40 -4.70 -4.26
C THR A 13 -8.38 -3.70 -5.42
N PRO A 14 -9.22 -2.63 -5.42
CA PRO A 14 -9.20 -1.64 -6.50
C PRO A 14 -7.84 -0.92 -6.62
N ALA A 15 -7.26 -0.53 -5.48
CA ALA A 15 -5.95 0.13 -5.45
C ALA A 15 -4.83 -0.80 -5.95
N LYS A 16 -4.84 -2.08 -5.53
CA LYS A 16 -3.89 -3.08 -6.04
C LYS A 16 -4.03 -3.29 -7.55
N GLY A 17 -5.26 -3.24 -8.08
CA GLY A 17 -5.53 -3.28 -9.52
C GLY A 17 -4.83 -2.15 -10.27
N ILE A 18 -4.90 -0.92 -9.76
CA ILE A 18 -4.19 0.24 -10.33
C ILE A 18 -2.67 0.02 -10.27
N CYS A 19 -2.14 -0.39 -9.12
CA CYS A 19 -0.71 -0.62 -8.95
C CYS A 19 -0.15 -1.64 -9.94
N SER A 20 -0.92 -2.65 -10.37
CA SER A 20 -0.46 -3.67 -11.32
C SER A 20 -0.02 -3.13 -12.68
N ARG A 21 -0.54 -1.97 -13.08
CA ARG A 21 -0.25 -1.30 -14.36
C ARG A 21 0.60 -0.03 -14.19
N CYS A 22 1.03 0.27 -12.96
CA CYS A 22 1.74 1.50 -12.65
C CYS A 22 3.22 1.40 -13.06
N PRO A 23 3.74 2.29 -13.92
CA PRO A 23 5.13 2.23 -14.39
C PRO A 23 6.14 2.49 -13.26
N VAL A 24 5.73 3.21 -12.22
CA VAL A 24 6.57 3.60 -11.07
C VAL A 24 6.30 2.76 -9.82
N ARG A 25 5.78 1.54 -10.00
CA ARG A 25 5.33 0.68 -8.89
C ARG A 25 6.45 0.42 -7.87
N ARG A 26 7.69 0.25 -8.35
CA ARG A 26 8.85 -0.06 -7.52
C ARG A 26 9.29 1.15 -6.73
N GLU A 27 9.48 2.27 -7.41
CA GLU A 27 9.86 3.57 -6.84
C GLU A 27 8.83 4.00 -5.78
N CYS A 28 7.54 3.82 -6.07
CA CYS A 28 6.45 4.07 -5.11
C CYS A 28 6.57 3.19 -3.85
N LEU A 29 6.94 1.91 -3.98
CA LEU A 29 7.18 1.04 -2.84
C LEU A 29 8.40 1.51 -2.04
N ASP A 30 9.50 1.82 -2.73
CA ASP A 30 10.76 2.22 -2.11
C ASP A 30 10.59 3.53 -1.33
N SER A 31 9.86 4.51 -1.88
CA SER A 31 9.51 5.75 -1.16
C SER A 31 8.67 5.50 0.08
N ALA A 32 7.70 4.59 0.03
CA ALA A 32 6.88 4.26 1.19
C ALA A 32 7.67 3.51 2.28
N LEU A 33 8.67 2.72 1.88
CA LEU A 33 9.56 2.04 2.80
C LEU A 33 10.54 3.02 3.47
N SER A 34 11.12 3.97 2.72
CA SER A 34 12.11 4.90 3.28
C SER A 34 11.54 5.78 4.40
N VAL A 35 10.29 6.21 4.28
CA VAL A 35 9.63 7.07 5.28
C VAL A 35 8.77 6.30 6.28
N HIS A 36 8.81 4.96 6.26
CA HIS A 36 7.98 4.11 7.13
C HIS A 36 6.48 4.43 7.04
N GLU A 37 5.97 4.66 5.83
CA GLU A 37 4.58 5.06 5.62
C GLU A 37 3.60 4.03 6.22
N THR A 38 2.73 4.53 7.09
CA THR A 38 1.88 3.72 7.96
C THR A 38 0.53 3.40 7.33
N ASN A 39 0.11 4.13 6.31
CA ASN A 39 -1.23 4.01 5.76
C ASN A 39 -1.25 3.67 4.26
N GLY A 40 -2.42 3.26 3.78
CA GLY A 40 -2.70 3.07 2.36
C GLY A 40 -1.96 1.94 1.64
N ILE A 41 -2.16 1.91 0.31
CA ILE A 41 -1.55 0.97 -0.63
C ILE A 41 -0.44 1.70 -1.39
N TRP A 42 0.78 1.19 -1.26
CA TRP A 42 1.97 1.74 -1.90
C TRP A 42 2.69 0.62 -2.65
N GLY A 43 2.99 0.82 -3.93
CA GLY A 43 3.58 -0.20 -4.79
C GLY A 43 2.82 -1.53 -4.84
N GLY A 44 1.49 -1.50 -4.63
CA GLY A 44 0.64 -2.69 -4.56
C GLY A 44 0.68 -3.45 -3.22
N ARG A 45 1.26 -2.87 -2.17
CA ARG A 45 1.36 -3.46 -0.83
C ARG A 45 0.58 -2.64 0.19
N SER A 46 -0.18 -3.31 1.06
CA SER A 46 -0.75 -2.68 2.26
C SER A 46 0.30 -2.49 3.35
N MET A 47 0.00 -1.68 4.37
CA MET A 47 0.85 -1.51 5.55
C MET A 47 1.30 -2.86 6.14
N GLY A 48 0.34 -3.79 6.36
CA GLY A 48 0.65 -5.12 6.90
C GLY A 48 1.60 -5.93 6.02
N GLN A 49 1.52 -5.77 4.69
CA GLN A 49 2.45 -6.42 3.76
C GLN A 49 3.81 -5.74 3.72
N ARG A 50 3.90 -4.42 3.95
CA ARG A 50 5.17 -3.68 4.03
C ARG A 50 5.97 -4.02 5.30
N ARG A 51 5.33 -4.47 6.38
CA ARG A 51 6.01 -4.90 7.62
C ARG A 51 7.07 -5.99 7.43
N ALA A 52 7.00 -6.80 6.37
CA ALA A 52 8.05 -7.77 6.06
C ALA A 52 9.35 -7.10 5.60
N TYR A 53 9.25 -5.97 4.90
CA TYR A 53 10.39 -5.24 4.37
C TYR A 53 11.19 -4.51 5.45
N TYR A 54 10.50 -3.91 6.45
CA TYR A 54 11.17 -3.28 7.60
C TYR A 54 11.97 -4.27 8.45
N ARG A 55 11.55 -5.54 8.49
CA ARG A 55 12.26 -6.59 9.23
C ARG A 55 13.47 -7.14 8.49
N ALA A 56 13.46 -7.09 7.15
CA ALA A 56 14.58 -7.51 6.31
C ALA A 56 15.66 -6.42 6.20
N ALA A 57 15.25 -5.14 6.29
CA ALA A 57 16.16 -4.02 6.44
C ALA A 57 16.52 -3.86 7.93
N SER A 58 17.29 -4.79 8.48
CA SER A 58 17.85 -4.64 9.83
C SER A 58 18.82 -3.45 9.85
N TRP A 59 18.33 -2.33 10.39
CA TRP A 59 19.12 -1.34 11.11
C TRP A 59 18.94 -1.58 12.61
#